data_AF-A0A377SXW2-F1
#
_entry.id   AF-A0A377SXW2-F1
#
_cell.length_a   1.000
_cell.length_b   1.000
_cell.length_c   1.000
_cell.angle_alpha   90.00
_cell.angle_beta   90.00
_cell.angle_gamma   90.00
#
_symmetry.space_group_name_H-M   'P 1'
#
loop_
_entity.id
_entity.type
_entity.pdbx_description
1 polymer ?
#
loop_
_entity_poly.entity_id
_entity_poly.type
_entity_poly.pdbx_seq_one_letter_code
_entity_poly.pdbx_strand_id
1 'polypeptide(L)'
;MSTYQSDRPAIQTNLRREIEVEAGHECSVTGCTEHTYLEIHHINQNREDNRKENLILLCDKHHKMAHAGVIDRKALHNYKEALRARLNSNEFVRGQEGDRVNRFLNIVTDLLSYNDCGEISYVGSETGYWFEQDVYIKLSNFFASIHIYNFELRSYDRSVRDRQDRIVDLMQQVLNIREQGNYRYNGSYCATFIPKHAIGTPEYDREISAQKKLVEDKLLEIQKLASELWDYVGNRLA
;
A
#
# COMPACT_ATOMS: atom_id res chain seq x y z
N MET A 1 -8.63 -33.89 -42.26
CA MET A 1 -9.85 -33.25 -42.77
C MET A 1 -10.23 -32.13 -41.82
N SER A 2 -10.20 -30.88 -42.29
CA SER A 2 -10.47 -29.68 -41.48
C SER A 2 -11.98 -29.48 -41.33
N THR A 3 -12.54 -29.80 -40.17
CA THR A 3 -13.97 -29.78 -39.86
C THR A 3 -14.43 -28.42 -39.33
N TYR A 4 -14.15 -27.31 -40.01
CA TYR A 4 -14.81 -26.03 -39.69
C TYR A 4 -15.07 -25.23 -40.97
N GLN A 5 -16.33 -25.20 -41.40
CA GLN A 5 -16.85 -24.58 -42.62
C GLN A 5 -17.51 -23.19 -42.37
N SER A 6 -17.41 -22.64 -41.16
CA SER A 6 -18.00 -21.35 -40.79
C SER A 6 -16.98 -20.42 -40.13
N ASP A 7 -17.08 -19.13 -40.47
CA ASP A 7 -16.33 -18.05 -39.84
C ASP A 7 -16.54 -18.07 -38.33
N ARG A 8 -15.44 -17.90 -37.58
CA ARG A 8 -15.48 -17.88 -36.12
C ARG A 8 -16.38 -16.71 -35.67
N PRO A 9 -17.45 -16.96 -34.89
CA PRO A 9 -18.25 -15.88 -34.33
C PRO A 9 -17.35 -14.94 -33.54
N ALA A 10 -17.28 -13.68 -33.96
CA ALA A 10 -16.46 -12.69 -33.28
C ALA A 10 -17.02 -12.46 -31.87
N ILE A 11 -16.15 -12.45 -30.87
CA ILE A 11 -16.52 -11.98 -29.52
C ILE A 11 -16.84 -10.50 -29.66
N GLN A 12 -18.05 -10.10 -29.27
CA GLN A 12 -18.47 -8.69 -29.34
C GLN A 12 -17.49 -7.81 -28.58
N THR A 13 -17.16 -6.64 -29.14
CA THR A 13 -16.15 -5.72 -28.58
C THR A 13 -16.42 -5.36 -27.12
N ASN A 14 -17.69 -5.17 -26.74
CA ASN A 14 -18.07 -4.87 -25.37
C ASN A 14 -17.78 -6.04 -24.42
N LEU A 15 -18.16 -7.26 -24.81
CA LEU A 15 -17.90 -8.46 -24.02
C LEU A 15 -16.38 -8.71 -23.89
N ARG A 16 -15.63 -8.51 -24.97
CA ARG A 16 -14.16 -8.59 -24.91
C ARG A 16 -13.59 -7.64 -23.87
N ARG A 17 -14.01 -6.36 -23.91
CA ARG A 17 -13.59 -5.35 -22.93
C ARG A 17 -13.99 -5.76 -21.51
N GLU A 18 -15.19 -6.29 -21.31
CA GLU A 18 -15.62 -6.76 -19.99
C GLU A 18 -14.72 -7.86 -19.43
N ILE A 19 -14.33 -8.84 -20.25
CA ILE A 19 -13.42 -9.93 -19.85
C ILE A 19 -12.02 -9.38 -19.55
N GLU A 20 -11.53 -8.43 -20.35
CA GLU A 20 -10.24 -7.79 -20.14
C GLU A 20 -10.20 -6.98 -18.83
N VAL A 21 -11.27 -6.22 -18.55
CA VAL A 21 -11.42 -5.45 -17.29
C VAL A 21 -11.62 -6.38 -16.08
N GLU A 22 -12.39 -7.46 -16.21
CA GLU A 22 -12.59 -8.47 -15.16
C GLU A 22 -11.24 -9.06 -14.73
N ALA A 23 -10.34 -9.32 -15.67
CA ALA A 23 -9.01 -9.84 -15.38
C ALA A 23 -7.98 -8.76 -14.99
N GLY A 24 -8.37 -7.48 -14.93
CA GLY A 24 -7.44 -6.37 -14.64
C GLY A 24 -6.38 -6.15 -15.74
N HIS A 25 -6.64 -6.58 -16.97
CA HIS A 25 -5.65 -6.64 -18.06
C HIS A 25 -4.43 -7.51 -17.71
N GLU A 26 -4.63 -8.59 -16.97
CA GLU A 26 -3.60 -9.57 -16.61
C GLU A 26 -4.03 -11.00 -16.95
N CYS A 27 -3.09 -11.94 -16.95
CA CYS A 27 -3.41 -13.35 -17.08
C CYS A 27 -4.24 -13.86 -15.87
N SER A 28 -5.32 -14.59 -16.15
CA SER A 28 -6.26 -15.09 -15.13
C SER A 28 -5.72 -16.23 -14.26
N VAL A 29 -4.60 -16.86 -14.65
CA VAL A 29 -3.97 -17.94 -13.87
C VAL A 29 -3.37 -17.39 -12.59
N THR A 30 -3.77 -17.92 -11.44
CA THR A 30 -3.29 -17.49 -10.12
C THR A 30 -1.76 -17.54 -10.03
N GLY A 31 -1.15 -16.42 -9.63
CA GLY A 31 0.31 -16.29 -9.50
C GLY A 31 1.06 -15.94 -10.78
N CYS A 32 0.36 -15.76 -11.91
CA CYS A 32 0.94 -15.25 -13.14
C CYS A 32 0.95 -13.71 -13.15
N THR A 33 2.09 -13.12 -13.48
CA THR A 33 2.29 -11.65 -13.56
C THR A 33 2.47 -11.19 -15.02
N GLU A 34 1.90 -11.91 -15.98
CA GLU A 34 2.02 -11.56 -17.40
C GLU A 34 0.88 -10.62 -17.80
N HIS A 35 1.25 -9.49 -18.43
CA HIS A 35 0.34 -8.43 -18.86
C HIS A 35 0.40 -8.18 -20.38
N THR A 36 1.13 -9.02 -21.12
CA THR A 36 1.33 -8.88 -22.57
C THR A 36 0.78 -10.10 -23.32
N TYR A 37 0.42 -9.90 -24.59
CA TYR A 37 -0.08 -10.96 -25.48
C TYR A 37 -1.25 -11.77 -24.87
N LEU A 38 -2.26 -11.03 -24.39
CA LEU A 38 -3.45 -11.60 -23.75
C LEU A 38 -4.51 -12.01 -24.79
N GLU A 39 -4.99 -13.24 -24.65
CA GLU A 39 -5.99 -13.84 -25.53
C GLU A 39 -7.17 -14.39 -24.70
N ILE A 40 -8.38 -14.27 -25.25
CA ILE A 40 -9.59 -14.84 -24.63
C ILE A 40 -9.71 -16.30 -25.03
N HIS A 41 -9.84 -17.15 -24.02
CA HIS A 41 -10.02 -18.59 -24.15
C HIS A 41 -11.43 -19.01 -23.75
N HIS A 42 -12.01 -19.94 -24.51
CA HIS A 42 -13.29 -20.59 -24.20
C HIS A 42 -13.06 -21.81 -23.30
N ILE A 43 -13.49 -21.76 -22.04
CA ILE A 43 -13.25 -22.80 -21.02
C ILE A 43 -13.83 -24.16 -21.46
N ASN A 44 -15.04 -24.17 -22.04
CA ASN A 44 -15.66 -25.37 -22.55
C ASN A 44 -15.14 -25.81 -23.94
N GLN A 45 -14.19 -25.08 -24.54
CA GLN A 45 -13.65 -25.29 -25.89
C GLN A 45 -14.69 -25.17 -27.02
N ASN A 46 -15.91 -24.72 -26.71
CA ASN A 46 -16.91 -24.37 -27.71
C ASN A 46 -16.77 -22.89 -28.08
N ARG A 47 -16.21 -22.65 -29.27
CA ARG A 47 -15.99 -21.31 -29.84
C ARG A 47 -17.26 -20.48 -30.07
N GLU A 48 -18.43 -21.12 -30.06
CA GLU A 48 -19.73 -20.47 -30.26
C GLU A 48 -20.36 -20.01 -28.93
N ASP A 49 -19.87 -20.51 -27.78
CA ASP A 49 -20.39 -20.17 -26.45
C ASP A 49 -19.67 -18.94 -25.88
N ASN A 50 -20.12 -17.76 -26.29
CA ASN A 50 -19.62 -16.48 -25.82
C ASN A 50 -20.26 -16.00 -24.51
N ARG A 51 -20.75 -16.90 -23.64
CA ARG A 51 -21.19 -16.50 -22.30
C ARG A 51 -19.98 -16.08 -21.46
N LYS A 52 -20.12 -15.00 -20.70
CA LYS A 52 -19.03 -14.44 -19.86
C LYS A 52 -18.41 -15.48 -18.92
N GLU A 53 -19.24 -16.38 -18.39
CA GLU A 53 -18.88 -17.50 -17.50
C GLU A 53 -17.93 -18.50 -18.18
N ASN A 54 -17.99 -18.57 -19.51
CA ASN A 54 -17.22 -19.50 -20.32
C ASN A 54 -15.95 -18.87 -20.91
N LEU A 55 -15.73 -17.57 -20.71
CA LEU A 55 -14.59 -16.85 -21.26
C LEU A 55 -13.58 -16.50 -20.15
N ILE A 56 -12.30 -16.72 -20.42
CA ILE A 56 -11.19 -16.40 -19.49
C ILE A 56 -10.02 -15.78 -20.26
N LEU A 57 -9.33 -14.80 -19.67
CA LEU A 57 -8.22 -14.09 -20.30
C LEU A 57 -6.88 -14.72 -19.91
N LEU A 58 -6.07 -15.14 -20.87
CA LEU A 58 -4.80 -15.83 -20.64
C LEU A 58 -3.67 -15.17 -21.42
N CYS A 59 -2.43 -15.19 -20.90
CA CYS A 59 -1.25 -14.89 -21.71
C CYS A 59 -0.97 -16.04 -22.69
N ASP A 60 -0.20 -15.76 -23.74
CA ASP A 60 0.17 -16.74 -24.78
C ASP A 60 0.65 -18.09 -24.21
N LYS A 61 1.49 -18.07 -23.16
CA LYS A 61 1.98 -19.29 -22.49
C LYS A 61 0.84 -20.13 -21.92
N HIS A 62 -0.01 -19.54 -21.08
CA HIS A 62 -1.10 -20.28 -20.43
C HIS A 62 -2.22 -20.61 -21.41
N HIS A 63 -2.41 -19.81 -22.46
CA HIS A 63 -3.33 -20.10 -23.54
C HIS A 63 -2.93 -21.38 -24.29
N LYS A 64 -1.63 -21.52 -24.62
CA LYS A 64 -1.07 -22.75 -25.21
C LYS A 64 -1.18 -23.95 -24.27
N MET A 65 -0.91 -23.76 -22.97
CA MET A 65 -1.06 -24.83 -21.97
C MET A 65 -2.51 -25.30 -21.83
N ALA A 66 -3.49 -24.40 -21.92
CA ALA A 66 -4.92 -24.74 -21.91
C ALA A 66 -5.31 -25.54 -23.16
N HIS A 67 -4.85 -25.12 -24.35
CA HIS A 67 -5.06 -25.88 -25.58
C HIS A 67 -4.39 -27.27 -25.56
N ALA A 68 -3.23 -27.39 -24.91
CA ALA A 68 -2.55 -28.67 -24.72
C ALA A 68 -3.16 -29.56 -23.62
N GLY A 69 -4.17 -29.08 -22.89
CA GLY A 69 -4.80 -29.80 -21.78
C GLY A 69 -3.95 -29.90 -20.52
N VAL A 70 -2.82 -29.19 -20.45
CA VAL A 70 -1.98 -29.09 -19.25
C VAL A 70 -2.70 -28.32 -18.14
N ILE A 71 -3.44 -27.27 -18.54
CA ILE A 71 -4.43 -26.62 -17.68
C ILE A 71 -5.80 -27.13 -18.13
N ASP A 72 -6.40 -27.99 -17.32
CA ASP A 72 -7.67 -28.60 -17.66
C ASP A 72 -8.85 -27.63 -17.47
N ARG A 73 -10.03 -28.03 -17.97
CA ARG A 73 -11.26 -27.23 -17.87
C ARG A 73 -11.64 -26.91 -16.42
N LYS A 74 -11.38 -27.83 -15.50
CA LYS A 74 -11.72 -27.65 -14.08
C LYS A 74 -10.84 -26.57 -13.45
N ALA A 75 -9.55 -26.56 -13.76
CA ALA A 75 -8.62 -25.53 -13.34
C ALA A 75 -9.01 -24.16 -13.92
N LEU A 76 -9.37 -24.09 -15.20
CA LEU A 76 -9.85 -22.85 -15.83
C LEU A 76 -11.11 -22.30 -15.12
N HIS A 77 -12.08 -23.16 -14.79
CA HIS A 77 -13.24 -22.76 -13.99
C HIS A 77 -12.81 -22.24 -12.61
N ASN A 78 -11.90 -22.94 -11.92
CA ASN A 78 -11.41 -22.50 -10.62
C ASN A 78 -10.72 -21.13 -10.69
N TYR A 79 -9.93 -20.86 -11.74
CA TYR A 79 -9.31 -19.55 -11.95
C TYR A 79 -10.36 -18.46 -12.21
N LYS A 80 -11.38 -18.75 -13.02
CA LYS A 80 -12.49 -17.83 -13.27
C LYS A 80 -13.26 -17.50 -12.00
N GLU A 81 -13.56 -18.51 -11.19
CA GLU A 81 -14.25 -18.33 -9.91
C GLU A 81 -13.37 -17.61 -8.88
N ALA A 82 -12.06 -17.85 -8.86
CA ALA A 82 -11.13 -17.11 -8.00
C ALA A 82 -11.05 -15.62 -8.39
N LEU A 83 -11.05 -15.30 -9.70
CA LEU A 83 -11.14 -13.92 -10.18
C LEU A 83 -12.45 -13.26 -9.79
N ARG A 84 -13.57 -13.96 -9.98
CA ARG A 84 -14.88 -13.49 -9.56
C ARG A 84 -14.96 -13.30 -8.05
N ALA A 85 -14.41 -14.20 -7.26
CA ALA A 85 -14.32 -14.06 -5.82
C ALA A 85 -13.45 -12.86 -5.44
N ARG A 86 -12.36 -12.56 -6.16
CA ARG A 86 -11.53 -11.37 -5.95
C ARG A 86 -12.26 -10.06 -6.30
N LEU A 87 -13.05 -10.05 -7.37
CA LEU A 87 -13.85 -8.89 -7.78
C LEU A 87 -15.09 -8.71 -6.91
N ASN A 88 -15.74 -9.81 -6.53
CA ASN A 88 -16.85 -9.85 -5.60
C ASN A 88 -16.38 -9.65 -4.16
N SER A 89 -15.08 -9.82 -3.86
CA SER A 89 -14.45 -9.32 -2.65
C SER A 89 -14.17 -7.81 -2.70
N ASN A 90 -14.80 -7.07 -3.63
CA ASN A 90 -15.26 -5.70 -3.37
C ASN A 90 -16.46 -5.66 -2.40
N GLU A 91 -16.99 -6.81 -1.99
CA GLU A 91 -17.53 -6.95 -0.66
C GLU A 91 -16.37 -6.72 0.31
N PHE A 92 -16.28 -5.50 0.82
CA PHE A 92 -15.47 -5.08 1.96
C PHE A 92 -15.27 -6.21 2.97
N VAL A 93 -14.21 -7.00 2.81
CA VAL A 93 -13.85 -8.05 3.77
C VAL A 93 -13.26 -7.30 4.98
N ARG A 94 -14.13 -6.96 5.94
CA ARG A 94 -13.81 -6.18 7.14
C ARG A 94 -12.54 -6.65 7.86
N GLY A 95 -12.20 -7.94 7.77
CA GLY A 95 -10.94 -8.51 8.27
C GLY A 95 -9.69 -8.04 7.52
N GLN A 96 -9.71 -8.01 6.18
CA GLN A 96 -8.56 -7.56 5.38
C GLN A 96 -8.28 -6.05 5.52
N GLU A 97 -9.32 -5.23 5.69
CA GLU A 97 -9.14 -3.79 5.93
C GLU A 97 -8.67 -3.50 7.37
N GLY A 98 -9.14 -4.26 8.36
CA GLY A 98 -8.58 -4.21 9.72
C GLY A 98 -7.10 -4.58 9.73
N ASP A 99 -6.72 -5.67 9.06
CA ASP A 99 -5.32 -6.11 8.93
C ASP A 99 -4.45 -5.07 8.21
N ARG A 100 -4.99 -4.43 7.16
CA ARG A 100 -4.31 -3.37 6.42
C ARG A 100 -4.01 -2.17 7.33
N VAL A 101 -5.01 -1.71 8.09
CA VAL A 101 -4.84 -0.60 9.05
C VAL A 101 -3.88 -0.98 10.16
N ASN A 102 -3.99 -2.19 10.71
CA ASN A 102 -3.08 -2.72 11.72
C ASN A 102 -1.62 -2.74 11.20
N ARG A 103 -1.37 -3.24 9.98
CA ARG A 103 -0.04 -3.20 9.35
C ARG A 103 0.48 -1.78 9.19
N PHE A 104 -0.36 -0.85 8.73
CA PHE A 104 0.00 0.56 8.63
C PHE A 104 0.42 1.13 10.00
N LEU A 105 -0.35 0.89 11.06
CA LEU A 105 -0.06 1.39 12.42
C LEU A 105 1.23 0.81 12.99
N ASN A 106 1.52 -0.47 12.73
CA ASN A 106 2.78 -1.09 13.14
C ASN A 106 3.98 -0.46 12.41
N ILE A 107 3.84 -0.15 11.12
CA ILE A 107 4.86 0.58 10.36
C ILE A 107 5.05 1.98 10.93
N VAL A 108 3.99 2.75 11.18
CA VAL A 108 4.10 4.08 11.79
C VAL A 108 4.81 4.03 13.14
N THR A 109 4.46 3.04 13.98
CA THR A 109 5.12 2.81 15.27
C THR A 109 6.61 2.55 15.11
N ASP A 110 7.02 1.70 14.17
CA ASP A 110 8.44 1.43 13.91
C ASP A 110 9.17 2.68 13.38
N LEU A 111 8.58 3.39 12.41
CA LEU A 111 9.16 4.61 11.83
C LEU A 111 9.43 5.70 12.87
N LEU A 112 8.59 5.78 13.90
CA LEU A 112 8.67 6.76 14.98
C LEU A 112 9.31 6.19 16.26
N SER A 113 10.09 5.13 16.11
CA SER A 113 10.89 4.52 17.18
C SER A 113 12.36 4.44 16.81
N TYR A 114 13.21 4.38 17.83
CA TYR A 114 14.66 4.22 17.69
C TYR A 114 15.22 3.34 18.80
N ASN A 115 16.40 2.78 18.55
CA ASN A 115 17.14 2.05 19.58
C ASN A 115 17.93 3.03 20.46
N ASP A 116 17.63 3.03 21.75
CA ASP A 116 18.40 3.72 22.78
C ASP A 116 19.09 2.69 23.68
N CYS A 117 20.39 2.51 23.48
CA CYS A 117 21.23 1.64 24.31
C CYS A 117 20.71 0.19 24.47
N GLY A 118 20.04 -0.35 23.43
CA GLY A 118 19.48 -1.71 23.43
C GLY A 118 17.98 -1.77 23.74
N GLU A 119 17.35 -0.65 24.09
CA GLU A 119 15.91 -0.55 24.34
C GLU A 119 15.20 0.22 23.22
N ILE A 120 13.91 -0.07 23.00
CA ILE A 120 13.10 0.66 22.02
C ILE A 120 12.52 1.88 22.70
N SER A 121 12.90 3.05 22.20
CA SER A 121 12.36 4.36 22.59
C SER A 121 11.53 4.96 21.45
N TYR A 122 10.66 5.90 21.79
CA TYR A 122 9.78 6.59 20.83
C TYR A 122 10.12 8.07 20.77
N VAL A 123 9.93 8.66 19.59
CA VAL A 123 10.10 10.10 19.41
C VAL A 123 9.13 10.90 20.29
N GLY A 124 9.58 12.07 20.72
CA GLY A 124 8.83 12.96 21.58
C GLY A 124 9.18 14.42 21.33
N SER A 125 8.88 15.29 22.29
CA SER A 125 9.21 16.72 22.16
C SER A 125 10.72 16.97 22.02
N GLU A 126 11.56 16.12 22.63
CA GLU A 126 13.02 16.19 22.50
C GLU A 126 13.50 15.98 21.07
N THR A 127 12.76 15.26 20.22
CA THR A 127 13.08 15.08 18.79
C THR A 127 13.16 16.42 18.04
N GLY A 128 12.44 17.44 18.51
CA GLY A 128 12.55 18.80 17.98
C GLY A 128 13.91 19.44 18.23
N TYR A 129 14.66 19.02 19.25
CA TYR A 129 16.02 19.51 19.49
C TYR A 129 17.09 18.48 19.10
N TRP A 130 16.88 17.21 19.42
CA TRP A 130 17.74 16.07 19.11
C TRP A 130 17.03 15.12 18.15
N PHE A 131 17.20 15.30 16.84
CA PHE A 131 16.56 14.43 15.88
C PHE A 131 17.36 13.13 15.69
N GLU A 132 16.77 12.01 16.06
CA GLU A 132 17.40 10.70 16.03
C GLU A 132 17.73 10.27 14.59
N GLN A 133 18.96 9.79 14.35
CA GLN A 133 19.40 9.40 12.99
C GLN A 133 18.58 8.23 12.43
N ASP A 134 18.26 7.25 13.27
CA ASP A 134 17.50 6.06 12.88
C ASP A 134 16.11 6.44 12.35
N VAL A 135 15.39 7.29 13.09
CA VAL A 135 14.06 7.83 12.69
C VAL A 135 14.15 8.52 11.34
N TYR A 136 15.17 9.34 11.11
CA TYR A 136 15.34 10.00 9.81
C TYR A 136 15.56 9.02 8.67
N ILE A 137 16.40 8.00 8.87
CA ILE A 137 16.66 6.98 7.85
C ILE A 137 15.38 6.20 7.55
N LYS A 138 14.66 5.78 8.58
CA LYS A 138 13.37 5.08 8.47
C LYS A 138 12.34 5.91 7.69
N LEU A 139 12.13 7.17 8.08
CA LEU A 139 11.22 8.08 7.38
C LEU A 139 11.65 8.32 5.92
N SER A 140 12.94 8.57 5.67
CA SER A 140 13.46 8.78 4.32
C SER A 140 13.21 7.57 3.42
N ASN A 141 13.47 6.36 3.93
CA ASN A 141 13.23 5.11 3.21
C ASN A 141 11.74 4.87 2.94
N PHE A 142 10.88 5.18 3.91
CA PHE A 142 9.43 5.11 3.73
C PHE A 142 8.97 6.02 2.58
N PHE A 143 9.40 7.27 2.55
CA PHE A 143 9.01 8.22 1.49
C PHE A 143 9.64 7.90 0.13
N ALA A 144 10.84 7.33 0.10
CA ALA A 144 11.41 6.77 -1.13
C ALA A 144 10.55 5.62 -1.71
N SER A 145 9.83 4.92 -0.84
CA SER A 145 8.97 3.77 -1.21
C SER A 145 7.47 4.06 -1.01
N ILE A 146 7.05 5.33 -1.13
CA ILE A 146 5.68 5.76 -0.80
C ILE A 146 4.58 5.08 -1.63
N HIS A 147 4.93 4.52 -2.79
CA HIS A 147 4.01 3.72 -3.61
C HIS A 147 3.53 2.46 -2.88
N ILE A 148 4.36 1.83 -2.03
CA ILE A 148 3.97 0.68 -1.20
C ILE A 148 2.83 1.07 -0.27
N TYR A 149 2.89 2.26 0.35
CA TYR A 149 1.77 2.79 1.13
C TYR A 149 0.51 2.86 0.28
N ASN A 150 0.58 3.48 -0.91
CA ASN A 150 -0.59 3.68 -1.77
C ASN A 150 -1.26 2.37 -2.23
N PHE A 151 -0.49 1.32 -2.50
CA PHE A 151 -1.02 0.05 -3.01
C PHE A 151 -1.36 -0.95 -1.90
N GLU A 152 -0.52 -1.05 -0.86
CA GLU A 152 -0.57 -2.17 0.10
C GLU A 152 -1.13 -1.79 1.47
N LEU A 153 -1.00 -0.52 1.89
CA LEU A 153 -1.28 -0.10 3.27
C LEU A 153 -2.42 0.92 3.39
N ARG A 154 -2.64 1.72 2.35
CA ARG A 154 -3.68 2.74 2.32
C ARG A 154 -5.06 2.07 2.20
N SER A 155 -5.94 2.37 3.14
CA SER A 155 -7.28 1.78 3.24
C SER A 155 -8.18 2.22 2.09
N TYR A 156 -9.13 1.37 1.74
CA TYR A 156 -10.21 1.72 0.81
C TYR A 156 -11.38 2.40 1.52
N ASP A 157 -11.53 2.23 2.84
CA ASP A 157 -12.50 2.96 3.66
C ASP A 157 -12.08 4.43 3.73
N ARG A 158 -12.93 5.32 3.19
CA ARG A 158 -12.63 6.76 3.13
C ARG A 158 -12.35 7.37 4.50
N SER A 159 -13.11 6.98 5.53
CA SER A 159 -12.98 7.57 6.86
C SER A 159 -11.63 7.22 7.50
N VAL A 160 -11.14 6.02 7.26
CA VAL A 160 -9.81 5.54 7.70
C VAL A 160 -8.72 6.16 6.86
N ARG A 161 -8.88 6.13 5.55
CA ARG A 161 -7.91 6.62 4.58
C ARG A 161 -7.56 8.08 4.80
N ASP A 162 -8.56 8.93 5.08
CA ASP A 162 -8.33 10.35 5.33
C ASP A 162 -7.44 10.55 6.59
N ARG A 163 -7.54 9.68 7.61
CA ARG A 163 -6.68 9.70 8.80
C ARG A 163 -5.27 9.17 8.51
N GLN A 164 -5.16 8.07 7.76
CA GLN A 164 -3.86 7.53 7.33
C GLN A 164 -3.08 8.55 6.49
N ASP A 165 -3.75 9.19 5.53
CA ASP A 165 -3.16 10.23 4.68
C ASP A 165 -2.68 11.42 5.52
N ARG A 166 -3.45 11.80 6.54
CA ARG A 166 -3.03 12.85 7.47
C ARG A 166 -1.81 12.45 8.31
N ILE A 167 -1.74 11.21 8.78
CA ILE A 167 -0.55 10.70 9.48
C ILE A 167 0.67 10.73 8.55
N VAL A 168 0.53 10.28 7.31
CA VAL A 168 1.61 10.31 6.31
C VAL A 168 2.08 11.74 6.02
N ASP A 169 1.16 12.69 5.85
CA ASP A 169 1.48 14.10 5.69
C ASP A 169 2.23 14.68 6.92
N LEU A 170 1.78 14.35 8.13
CA LEU A 170 2.47 14.79 9.36
C LEU A 170 3.88 14.19 9.47
N MET A 171 4.07 12.92 9.12
CA MET A 171 5.39 12.29 9.08
C MET A 171 6.31 12.98 8.06
N GLN A 172 5.80 13.35 6.88
CA GLN A 172 6.56 14.10 5.88
C GLN A 172 6.95 15.48 6.41
N GLN A 173 6.05 16.15 7.14
CA GLN A 173 6.35 17.43 7.76
C GLN A 173 7.44 17.30 8.84
N VAL A 174 7.42 16.24 9.65
CA VAL A 174 8.48 15.96 10.63
C VAL A 174 9.83 15.72 9.93
N LEU A 175 9.85 14.95 8.84
CA LEU A 175 11.05 14.76 8.03
C LEU A 175 11.55 16.09 7.46
N ASN A 176 10.67 16.90 6.88
CA ASN A 176 11.01 18.19 6.28
C ASN A 176 11.55 19.18 7.31
N ILE A 177 11.07 19.15 8.56
CA ILE A 177 11.61 19.97 9.65
C ILE A 177 13.10 19.70 9.83
N ARG A 178 13.52 18.44 9.75
CA ARG A 178 14.93 18.08 9.82
C ARG A 178 15.70 18.50 8.58
N GLU A 179 15.16 18.26 7.39
CA GLU A 179 15.86 18.52 6.13
C GLU A 179 16.02 20.01 5.82
N GLN A 180 15.04 20.82 6.21
CA GLN A 180 14.99 22.26 5.93
C GLN A 180 15.38 23.11 7.15
N GLY A 181 15.35 22.52 8.34
CA GLY A 181 15.75 23.17 9.58
C GLY A 181 17.27 23.31 9.70
N ASN A 182 17.71 24.13 10.65
CA ASN A 182 19.13 24.32 10.94
C ASN A 182 19.68 23.17 11.82
N TYR A 183 19.50 21.92 11.37
CA TYR A 183 20.04 20.75 12.06
C TYR A 183 21.48 20.49 11.60
N ARG A 184 22.35 20.15 12.55
CA ARG A 184 23.73 19.76 12.27
C ARG A 184 24.09 18.45 12.94
N TYR A 185 24.90 17.67 12.23
CA TYR A 185 25.47 16.46 12.77
C TYR A 185 26.74 16.81 13.55
N ASN A 186 26.75 16.50 14.84
CA ASN A 186 27.86 16.85 15.73
C ASN A 186 28.73 15.63 16.09
N GLY A 187 28.73 14.59 15.25
CA GLY A 187 29.47 13.34 15.47
C GLY A 187 28.80 12.36 16.44
N SER A 188 27.61 12.67 16.94
CA SER A 188 26.73 11.75 17.69
C SER A 188 25.72 11.08 16.75
N TYR A 189 25.03 10.03 17.20
CA TYR A 189 23.96 9.35 16.44
C TYR A 189 22.68 10.19 16.24
N CYS A 190 22.72 11.52 16.48
CA CYS A 190 21.59 12.42 16.36
C CYS A 190 22.01 13.74 15.68
N ALA A 191 21.07 14.39 14.99
CA ALA A 191 21.25 15.74 14.50
C ALA A 191 20.68 16.74 15.52
N THR A 192 21.43 17.78 15.85
CA THR A 192 21.00 18.80 16.81
C THR A 192 20.50 20.04 16.08
N PHE A 193 19.35 20.56 16.49
CA PHE A 193 18.89 21.86 16.03
C PHE A 193 19.81 22.97 16.56
N ILE A 194 20.26 23.85 15.67
CA ILE A 194 21.13 24.98 16.00
C ILE A 194 20.30 26.27 15.95
N PRO A 195 19.96 26.87 17.11
CA PRO A 195 19.33 28.18 17.17
C PRO A 195 20.18 29.26 16.48
N LYS A 196 19.53 30.32 16.03
CA LYS A 196 20.20 31.48 15.42
C LYS A 196 20.83 32.38 16.47
N HIS A 197 20.24 32.44 17.66
CA HIS A 197 20.71 33.27 18.76
C HIS A 197 21.83 32.59 19.55
N ALA A 198 22.61 33.39 20.28
CA ALA A 198 23.74 32.88 21.06
C ALA A 198 23.27 32.07 22.28
N ILE A 199 24.01 31.02 22.61
CA ILE A 199 23.75 30.20 23.80
C ILE A 199 23.70 31.10 25.05
N GLY A 200 22.69 30.90 25.89
CA GLY A 200 22.50 31.63 27.14
C GLY A 200 21.65 32.89 27.04
N THR A 201 21.12 33.23 25.85
CA THR A 201 20.11 34.31 25.74
C THR A 201 18.69 33.75 25.83
N PRO A 202 17.70 34.55 26.32
CA PRO A 202 16.30 34.13 26.33
C PRO A 202 15.75 33.81 24.93
N GLU A 203 16.30 34.40 23.87
CA GLU A 203 15.93 34.10 22.48
C GLU A 203 16.36 32.69 22.07
N TYR A 204 17.55 32.24 22.50
CA TYR A 204 18.04 30.89 22.25
C TYR A 204 17.09 29.85 22.85
N ASP A 205 16.71 30.03 24.12
CA ASP A 205 15.79 29.11 24.81
C ASP A 205 14.40 29.12 24.14
N ARG A 206 13.90 30.30 23.76
CA ARG A 206 12.62 30.44 23.04
C ARG A 206 12.62 29.73 21.69
N GLU A 207 13.72 29.79 20.93
CA GLU A 207 13.84 29.09 19.65
C GLU A 207 13.84 27.58 19.84
N ILE A 208 14.55 27.05 20.84
CA ILE A 208 14.52 25.62 21.16
C ILE A 208 13.11 25.20 21.59
N SER A 209 12.47 25.94 22.51
CA SER A 209 11.12 25.61 22.95
C SER A 209 10.11 25.65 21.79
N ALA A 210 10.22 26.63 20.88
CA ALA A 210 9.36 26.72 19.71
C ALA A 210 9.58 25.53 18.76
N GLN A 211 10.84 25.14 18.54
CA GLN A 211 11.18 24.00 17.69
C GLN A 211 10.69 22.67 18.29
N LYS A 212 10.88 22.45 19.60
CA LYS A 212 10.34 21.30 20.32
C LYS A 212 8.83 21.22 20.20
N LYS A 213 8.14 22.34 20.46
CA LYS A 213 6.69 22.45 20.34
C LYS A 213 6.20 22.14 18.92
N LEU A 214 6.89 22.65 17.89
CA LEU A 214 6.52 22.41 16.50
C LEU A 214 6.53 20.91 16.13
N VAL A 215 7.52 20.16 16.62
CA VAL A 215 7.59 18.72 16.40
C VAL A 215 6.59 17.99 17.28
N GLU A 216 6.50 18.35 18.56
CA GLU A 216 5.56 17.78 19.53
C GLU A 216 4.10 17.87 19.07
N ASP A 217 3.66 19.04 18.60
CA ASP A 217 2.28 19.25 18.13
C ASP A 217 1.93 18.27 16.99
N LYS A 218 2.89 17.96 16.10
CA LYS A 218 2.70 16.97 15.01
C LYS A 218 2.68 15.54 15.53
N LEU A 219 3.59 15.19 16.42
CA LEU A 219 3.65 13.85 17.00
C LEU A 219 2.40 13.54 17.83
N LEU A 220 1.88 14.51 18.58
CA LEU A 220 0.62 14.38 19.31
C LEU A 220 -0.56 14.18 18.37
N GLU A 221 -0.61 14.90 17.24
CA GLU A 221 -1.65 14.70 16.23
C GLU A 221 -1.56 13.30 15.59
N ILE A 222 -0.35 12.81 15.29
CA ILE A 222 -0.13 11.44 14.82
C ILE A 222 -0.62 10.43 15.86
N GLN A 223 -0.24 10.58 17.13
CA GLN A 223 -0.65 9.68 18.21
C GLN A 223 -2.17 9.64 18.38
N LYS A 224 -2.83 10.81 18.33
CA LYS A 224 -4.29 10.89 18.38
C LYS A 224 -4.94 10.14 17.23
N LEU A 225 -4.51 10.40 15.99
CA LEU A 225 -5.07 9.73 14.80
C LEU A 225 -4.79 8.23 14.82
N ALA A 226 -3.60 7.82 15.28
CA ALA A 226 -3.25 6.40 15.44
C ALA A 226 -4.15 5.71 16.47
N SER A 227 -4.47 6.37 17.59
CA SER A 227 -5.42 5.85 18.58
C SER A 227 -6.82 5.67 17.99
N GLU A 228 -7.32 6.64 17.22
CA GLU A 228 -8.62 6.53 16.54
C GLU A 228 -8.64 5.35 15.54
N LEU A 229 -7.51 5.08 14.88
CA LEU A 229 -7.37 3.95 13.97
C LEU A 229 -7.23 2.62 14.72
N TRP A 230 -6.59 2.58 15.89
CA TRP A 230 -6.57 1.41 16.76
C TRP A 230 -7.97 1.07 17.27
N ASP A 231 -8.79 2.06 17.63
CA ASP A 231 -10.19 1.85 18.00
C ASP A 231 -11.00 1.28 16.82
N TYR A 232 -10.73 1.74 15.60
CA TYR A 232 -11.33 1.18 14.39
C TYR A 232 -10.97 -0.30 14.20
N VAL A 233 -9.72 -0.70 14.50
CA VAL A 233 -9.28 -2.10 14.45
C VAL A 233 -9.91 -2.91 15.60
N GLY A 234 -9.92 -2.38 16.83
CA GLY A 234 -10.38 -3.05 18.04
C GLY A 234 -11.89 -3.28 18.10
N ASN A 235 -12.70 -2.29 17.69
CA ASN A 235 -14.17 -2.41 17.63
C ASN A 235 -14.67 -3.41 16.57
N ARG A 236 -13.77 -4.10 15.85
CA ARG A 236 -14.08 -5.10 14.82
C ARG A 236 -13.69 -6.53 15.21
N LEU A 237 -13.05 -6.72 16.36
CA LEU A 237 -12.72 -8.04 16.94
C LEU A 237 -13.72 -8.49 18.01
N ALA A 238 -14.66 -7.62 18.40
CA ALA A 238 -15.77 -7.88 19.31
C ALA A 238 -17.08 -8.14 18.55
#